data_AF-A0A8B9F2C3-F1
#
_entry.id   AF-A0A8B9F2C3-F1
#
_cell.length_a   1.000
_cell.length_b   1.000
_cell.length_c   1.000
_cell.angle_alpha   90.00
_cell.angle_beta   90.00
_cell.angle_gamma   90.00
#
_symmetry.space_group_name_H-M   'P 1'
#
loop_
_entity.id
_entity.type
_entity.pdbx_description
1 polymer ?
#
loop_
_entity_poly.entity_id
_entity_poly.type
_entity_poly.pdbx_seq_one_letter_code
_entity_poly.pdbx_strand_id
1 'polypeptide(L)'
;MSGKPEVERDCPARYDKSKGGMGEPNSGGCLDTIRSSTAGSAGVDLETAVETTLQDCSVYIIDSNLKGPLGYGLSAFLFGRSSTSRQGIFVLPGVIDADYCGIIKIMVYTITPPVLIPQGSRIAQLIPFQSCVPQKGNLDRGEGGFGSTEDLQKSS
;
A
#
# COMPACT_ATOMS: atom_id res chain seq x y z
N MET A 1 2.39 -46.43 -18.76
CA MET A 1 1.75 -45.11 -18.67
C MET A 1 0.96 -45.02 -17.37
N SER A 2 1.38 -44.19 -16.42
CA SER A 2 0.61 -43.88 -15.20
C SER A 2 0.27 -42.39 -15.21
N GLY A 3 -0.96 -42.06 -15.63
CA GLY A 3 -1.49 -40.70 -15.53
C GLY A 3 -1.87 -40.40 -14.08
N LYS A 4 -1.34 -39.33 -13.51
CA LYS A 4 -1.86 -38.73 -12.27
C LYS A 4 -3.11 -37.90 -12.60
N PRO A 5 -4.13 -37.84 -11.73
CA PRO A 5 -5.19 -36.86 -11.89
C PRO A 5 -4.66 -35.47 -11.52
N GLU A 6 -4.93 -34.49 -12.40
CA GLU A 6 -4.72 -33.07 -12.11
C GLU A 6 -5.73 -32.63 -11.05
N VAL A 7 -5.24 -32.10 -9.93
CA VAL A 7 -6.07 -31.43 -8.93
C VAL A 7 -6.30 -30.02 -9.44
N GLU A 8 -7.47 -29.79 -10.02
CA GLU A 8 -7.97 -28.46 -10.35
C GLU A 8 -8.09 -27.65 -9.05
N ARG A 9 -7.21 -26.66 -8.88
CA ARG A 9 -7.22 -25.77 -7.71
C ARG A 9 -8.29 -24.73 -7.94
N ASP A 10 -9.41 -24.92 -7.25
CA ASP A 10 -10.53 -24.00 -7.17
C ASP A 10 -10.02 -22.59 -6.76
N CYS A 11 -10.30 -21.60 -7.60
CA CYS A 11 -10.00 -20.20 -7.28
C CYS A 11 -10.95 -19.75 -6.18
N PRO A 12 -10.49 -19.11 -5.09
CA PRO A 12 -11.42 -18.66 -4.05
C PRO A 12 -12.43 -17.69 -4.64
N ALA A 13 -13.71 -17.96 -4.35
CA ALA A 13 -14.86 -17.27 -4.90
C ALA A 13 -14.75 -15.74 -4.75
N ARG A 14 -15.13 -15.04 -5.83
CA ARG A 14 -15.27 -13.58 -5.84
C ARG A 14 -16.15 -13.15 -4.67
N TYR A 15 -15.75 -12.09 -3.97
CA TYR A 15 -16.60 -11.38 -3.03
C TYR A 15 -17.90 -10.95 -3.73
N ASP A 16 -19.01 -11.60 -3.37
CA ASP A 16 -20.34 -11.35 -3.91
C ASP A 16 -21.01 -10.23 -3.12
N LYS A 17 -21.21 -9.07 -3.77
CA LYS A 17 -21.87 -7.89 -3.19
C LYS A 17 -23.37 -8.10 -2.89
N SER A 18 -23.97 -9.23 -3.24
CA SER A 18 -25.42 -9.46 -3.13
C SER A 18 -25.88 -10.09 -1.80
N LYS A 19 -24.99 -10.47 -0.90
CA LYS A 19 -25.36 -11.04 0.42
C LYS A 19 -25.03 -10.06 1.55
N GLY A 20 -25.92 -9.09 1.75
CA GLY A 20 -25.90 -8.18 2.89
C GLY A 20 -26.31 -8.89 4.20
N GLY A 21 -25.49 -8.74 5.24
CA GLY A 21 -25.78 -9.32 6.56
C GLY A 21 -24.64 -9.27 7.58
N MET A 22 -23.97 -8.12 7.73
CA MET A 22 -23.25 -7.62 8.92
C MET A 22 -22.66 -6.26 8.52
N GLY A 23 -22.61 -5.30 9.47
CA GLY A 23 -22.48 -3.85 9.24
C GLY A 23 -21.67 -3.40 8.03
N GLU A 24 -22.21 -2.43 7.28
CA GLU A 24 -21.57 -1.90 6.07
C GLU A 24 -20.08 -1.62 6.30
N PRO A 25 -19.17 -2.23 5.52
CA PRO A 25 -17.78 -1.83 5.57
C PRO A 25 -17.74 -0.38 5.12
N ASN A 26 -17.13 0.48 5.93
CA ASN A 26 -16.96 1.91 5.70
C ASN A 26 -16.53 2.13 4.24
N SER A 27 -17.49 2.49 3.39
CA SER A 27 -17.34 2.65 1.94
C SER A 27 -17.07 4.12 1.70
N GLY A 28 -15.86 4.46 1.24
CA GLY A 28 -15.40 5.85 1.20
C GLY A 28 -13.92 6.00 1.55
N GLY A 29 -13.04 5.25 0.89
CA GLY A 29 -11.58 5.39 1.04
C GLY A 29 -10.86 5.52 -0.29
N CYS A 30 -9.55 5.77 -0.26
CA CYS A 30 -8.78 6.02 -1.49
C CYS A 30 -8.64 4.79 -2.40
N LEU A 31 -8.90 3.57 -1.91
CA LEU A 31 -8.98 2.39 -2.78
C LEU A 31 -10.17 2.42 -3.73
N ASP A 32 -11.20 3.24 -3.48
CA ASP A 32 -12.37 3.40 -4.37
C ASP A 32 -12.05 4.18 -5.65
N THR A 33 -11.02 5.02 -5.61
CA THR A 33 -10.71 5.96 -6.70
C THR A 33 -9.65 5.42 -7.66
N ILE A 34 -9.02 4.30 -7.32
CA ILE A 34 -7.93 3.69 -8.09
C ILE A 34 -8.32 2.32 -8.62
N ARG A 35 -7.70 1.92 -9.73
CA ARG A 35 -8.02 0.67 -10.43
C ARG A 35 -6.79 -0.21 -10.56
N SER A 36 -7.01 -1.51 -10.45
CA SER A 36 -5.99 -2.49 -10.77
C SER A 36 -5.64 -2.45 -12.26
N SER A 37 -4.38 -2.78 -12.57
CA SER A 37 -3.90 -2.84 -13.96
C SER A 37 -4.53 -4.01 -14.73
N THR A 38 -4.82 -5.12 -14.04
CA THR A 38 -5.48 -6.31 -14.59
C THR A 38 -6.45 -6.93 -13.59
N ALA A 39 -7.32 -7.82 -14.07
CA ALA A 39 -8.25 -8.57 -13.22
C ALA A 39 -7.56 -9.48 -12.18
N GLY A 40 -6.30 -9.87 -12.41
CA GLY A 40 -5.51 -10.72 -11.51
C GLY A 40 -4.43 -9.96 -10.74
N SER A 41 -4.42 -8.63 -10.76
CA SER A 41 -3.42 -7.86 -10.03
C SER A 41 -3.66 -7.98 -8.52
N ALA A 42 -2.59 -8.26 -7.77
CA ALA A 42 -2.63 -8.29 -6.31
C ALA A 42 -2.66 -6.89 -5.69
N GLY A 43 -2.21 -5.87 -6.43
CA GLY A 43 -2.11 -4.51 -5.96
C GLY A 43 -2.54 -3.47 -6.99
N VAL A 44 -2.55 -2.22 -6.55
CA VAL A 44 -2.90 -1.03 -7.30
C VAL A 44 -1.69 -0.10 -7.33
N ASP A 45 -1.38 0.44 -8.51
CA ASP A 45 -0.21 1.30 -8.69
C ASP A 45 -0.43 2.64 -7.94
N LEU A 46 0.66 3.19 -7.41
CA LEU A 46 0.68 4.45 -6.67
C LEU A 46 1.54 5.49 -7.41
N GLU A 47 0.97 6.67 -7.65
CA GLU A 47 1.61 7.76 -8.38
C GLU A 47 2.24 8.78 -7.44
N THR A 48 3.38 9.33 -7.85
CA THR A 48 4.02 10.46 -7.15
C THR A 48 3.20 11.75 -7.33
N ALA A 49 3.00 12.51 -6.26
CA ALA A 49 2.33 13.80 -6.31
C ALA A 49 3.26 14.94 -6.73
N VAL A 50 4.57 14.75 -6.58
CA VAL A 50 5.61 15.75 -6.86
C VAL A 50 6.73 15.14 -7.67
N GLU A 51 7.38 15.97 -8.47
CA GLU A 51 8.65 15.61 -9.10
C GLU A 51 9.76 15.57 -8.03
N THR A 52 10.66 14.61 -8.12
CA THR A 52 11.79 14.47 -7.18
C THR A 52 13.01 13.95 -7.91
N THR A 53 14.16 14.55 -7.65
CA THR A 53 15.45 14.01 -8.11
C THR A 53 16.17 13.33 -6.95
N LEU A 54 16.45 12.04 -7.10
CA LEU A 54 17.31 11.29 -6.17
C LEU A 54 18.76 11.63 -6.50
N GLN A 55 19.39 12.48 -5.69
CA GLN A 55 20.74 13.00 -5.96
C GLN A 55 21.85 12.05 -5.50
N ASP A 56 21.52 11.15 -4.57
CA ASP A 56 22.46 10.26 -3.92
C ASP A 56 21.76 8.95 -3.51
N CYS A 57 22.50 8.09 -2.80
CA CYS A 57 21.99 6.80 -2.31
C CYS A 57 21.25 6.91 -0.96
N SER A 58 20.91 8.13 -0.51
CA SER A 58 20.10 8.30 0.70
C SER A 58 18.63 7.92 0.46
N VAL A 59 17.85 7.81 1.53
CA VAL A 59 16.41 7.55 1.43
C VAL A 59 15.67 8.87 1.31
N TYR A 60 14.87 8.99 0.25
CA TYR A 60 13.97 10.09 0.00
C TYR A 60 12.55 9.67 0.37
N ILE A 61 11.76 10.62 0.89
CA ILE A 61 10.34 10.44 1.17
C ILE A 61 9.58 11.27 0.13
N ILE A 62 8.82 10.59 -0.73
CA ILE A 62 8.03 11.22 -1.79
C ILE A 62 6.55 11.10 -1.45
N ASP A 63 5.83 12.21 -1.58
CA ASP A 63 4.38 12.23 -1.43
C ASP A 63 3.72 11.52 -2.61
N SER A 64 2.76 10.64 -2.35
CA SER A 64 1.88 10.11 -3.39
C SER A 64 0.66 10.99 -3.61
N ASN A 65 -0.07 10.73 -4.69
CA ASN A 65 -1.35 11.37 -4.97
C ASN A 65 -2.53 10.81 -4.15
N LEU A 66 -2.29 9.84 -3.24
CA LEU A 66 -3.34 9.25 -2.40
C LEU A 66 -3.21 9.71 -0.94
N LYS A 67 -4.36 10.08 -0.38
CA LYS A 67 -4.57 10.33 1.04
C LYS A 67 -5.54 9.28 1.58
N GLY A 68 -5.25 8.71 2.74
CA GLY A 68 -6.17 7.75 3.35
C GLY A 68 -7.42 8.41 3.95
N PRO A 69 -8.32 7.64 4.57
CA PRO A 69 -8.20 6.20 4.83
C PRO A 69 -8.24 5.34 3.56
N LEU A 70 -7.76 4.10 3.65
CA LEU A 70 -7.74 3.16 2.51
C LEU A 70 -9.15 2.76 2.07
N GLY A 71 -10.07 2.62 3.03
CA GLY A 71 -11.44 2.14 2.80
C GLY A 71 -11.57 0.62 2.98
N TYR A 72 -12.82 0.14 3.01
CA TYR A 72 -13.16 -1.28 3.17
C TYR A 72 -12.64 -1.95 4.46
N GLY A 73 -12.13 -1.18 5.43
CA GLY A 73 -11.46 -1.73 6.60
C GLY A 73 -10.15 -2.48 6.29
N LEU A 74 -9.55 -2.23 5.12
CA LEU A 74 -8.33 -2.87 4.66
C LEU A 74 -7.09 -2.07 5.07
N SER A 75 -6.04 -2.80 5.44
CA SER A 75 -4.67 -2.28 5.47
C SER A 75 -4.00 -2.58 4.13
N ALA A 76 -2.83 -1.99 3.88
CA ALA A 76 -2.08 -2.29 2.67
C ALA A 76 -0.58 -2.38 2.93
N PHE A 77 0.09 -3.28 2.21
CA PHE A 77 1.54 -3.21 2.06
C PHE A 77 1.89 -2.26 0.93
N LEU A 78 2.86 -1.38 1.17
CA LEU A 78 3.46 -0.54 0.15
C LEU A 78 4.74 -1.21 -0.35
N PHE A 79 4.81 -1.50 -1.65
CA PHE A 79 5.96 -2.12 -2.29
C PHE A 79 6.37 -1.37 -3.56
N GLY A 80 7.63 -1.52 -3.96
CA GLY A 80 8.08 -1.10 -5.28
C GLY A 80 7.45 -1.94 -6.39
N ARG A 81 7.31 -1.34 -7.59
CA ARG A 81 6.95 -2.10 -8.79
C ARG A 81 8.20 -2.80 -9.32
N SER A 82 8.03 -3.99 -9.88
CA SER A 82 9.16 -4.72 -10.48
C SER A 82 9.85 -3.93 -11.59
N SER A 83 9.09 -3.16 -12.39
CA SER A 83 9.64 -2.25 -13.40
C SER A 83 10.50 -1.13 -12.79
N THR A 84 10.13 -0.62 -11.62
CA THR A 84 10.87 0.41 -10.88
C THR A 84 12.19 -0.17 -10.35
N SER A 85 12.14 -1.35 -9.73
CA SER A 85 13.34 -2.04 -9.23
C SER A 85 14.33 -2.38 -10.35
N ARG A 86 13.85 -2.72 -11.55
CA ARG A 86 14.70 -2.94 -12.73
C ARG A 86 15.44 -1.69 -13.19
N GLN A 87 14.97 -0.49 -12.84
CA GLN A 87 15.62 0.79 -13.13
C GLN A 87 16.63 1.19 -12.04
N GLY A 88 16.90 0.34 -11.05
CA GLY A 88 17.80 0.66 -9.94
C GLY A 88 17.17 1.59 -8.90
N ILE A 89 15.84 1.73 -8.90
CA ILE A 89 15.06 2.50 -7.93
C ILE A 89 14.36 1.51 -6.99
N PHE A 90 14.62 1.62 -5.69
CA PHE A 90 14.09 0.72 -4.67
C PHE A 90 13.15 1.47 -3.75
N VAL A 91 11.93 0.96 -3.62
CA VAL A 91 10.97 1.42 -2.63
C VAL A 91 11.10 0.54 -1.40
N LEU A 92 11.32 1.17 -0.24
CA LEU A 92 11.35 0.45 1.04
C LEU A 92 9.94 -0.04 1.39
N PRO A 93 9.78 -1.31 1.78
CA PRO A 93 8.48 -1.83 2.19
C PRO A 93 7.86 -1.02 3.33
N GLY A 94 6.55 -0.79 3.26
CA GLY A 94 5.79 -0.11 4.30
C GLY A 94 4.46 -0.78 4.59
N VAL A 95 3.87 -0.45 5.75
CA VAL A 95 2.51 -0.84 6.12
C VAL A 95 1.67 0.43 6.25
N ILE A 96 0.55 0.45 5.54
CA ILE A 96 -0.45 1.51 5.61
C ILE A 96 -1.64 0.94 6.37
N ASP A 97 -1.91 1.50 7.54
CA ASP A 97 -3.01 1.08 8.40
C ASP A 97 -4.35 1.53 7.82
N ALA A 98 -5.41 0.80 8.18
CA ALA A 98 -6.75 1.02 7.61
C ALA A 98 -7.33 2.39 8.00
N ASP A 99 -6.96 2.89 9.17
CA ASP A 99 -7.37 4.16 9.76
C ASP A 99 -6.37 5.29 9.50
N TYR A 100 -5.28 5.04 8.76
CA TYR A 100 -4.32 6.08 8.42
C TYR A 100 -4.97 7.13 7.50
N CYS A 101 -5.19 8.34 8.02
CA CYS A 101 -5.85 9.42 7.28
C CYS A 101 -4.89 10.37 6.56
N GLY A 102 -3.58 10.13 6.61
CA GLY A 102 -2.56 11.01 6.02
C GLY A 102 -2.29 10.73 4.54
N ILE A 103 -1.43 11.56 3.93
CA ILE A 103 -0.88 11.33 2.59
C ILE A 103 0.00 10.07 2.64
N ILE A 104 -0.27 9.11 1.78
CA ILE A 104 0.56 7.90 1.67
C ILE A 104 1.92 8.32 1.11
N LYS A 105 2.98 8.08 1.88
CA LYS A 105 4.34 8.44 1.52
C LYS A 105 5.09 7.23 0.95
N ILE A 106 5.97 7.47 -0.01
CA ILE A 106 6.81 6.47 -0.66
C ILE A 106 8.26 6.71 -0.23
N MET A 107 8.82 5.78 0.53
CA MET A 107 10.24 5.80 0.88
C MET A 107 11.04 5.14 -0.24
N VAL A 108 11.96 5.87 -0.85
CA VAL A 108 12.68 5.42 -2.04
C VAL A 108 14.17 5.75 -1.94
N TYR A 109 15.01 4.88 -2.47
CA TYR A 109 16.42 5.16 -2.73
C TYR A 109 16.81 4.62 -4.11
N THR A 110 17.93 5.07 -4.65
CA THR A 110 18.50 4.52 -5.89
C THR A 110 19.94 4.06 -5.66
N ILE A 111 20.36 3.07 -6.43
CA ILE A 111 21.77 2.61 -6.47
C ILE A 111 22.56 3.25 -7.61
N THR A 112 21.92 4.06 -8.46
CA THR A 112 22.53 4.70 -9.64
C THR A 112 22.11 6.18 -9.74
N PRO A 113 22.43 7.02 -8.74
CA PRO A 113 22.11 8.44 -8.82
C PRO A 113 22.93 9.16 -9.92
N PRO A 114 22.46 10.30 -10.46
CA PRO A 114 21.17 10.93 -10.17
C PRO A 114 20.01 10.29 -10.95
N VAL A 115 18.81 10.26 -10.36
CA VAL A 115 17.58 9.78 -11.02
C VAL A 115 16.46 10.80 -10.86
N LEU A 116 15.91 11.27 -11.99
CA LEU A 116 14.70 12.10 -12.00
C LEU A 116 13.46 11.20 -11.97
N ILE A 117 12.58 11.45 -11.00
CA ILE A 117 11.24 10.85 -10.91
C ILE A 117 10.22 11.96 -11.17
N PRO A 118 9.63 12.02 -12.37
CA PRO A 118 8.58 12.99 -12.68
C PRO A 118 7.35 12.82 -11.79
N GLN A 119 6.59 13.91 -11.61
CA GLN A 119 5.24 13.84 -11.03
C GLN A 119 4.34 12.88 -11.84
N GLY A 120 3.46 12.15 -11.17
CA GLY A 120 2.56 11.17 -11.79
C GLY A 120 3.23 9.82 -12.10
N SER A 121 4.50 9.64 -11.70
CA SER A 121 5.21 8.39 -11.94
C SER A 121 4.66 7.28 -11.05
N ARG A 122 4.23 6.17 -11.65
CA ARG A 122 3.86 4.95 -10.94
C ARG A 122 5.12 4.20 -10.51
N ILE A 123 5.65 4.50 -9.32
CA ILE A 123 6.89 3.89 -8.81
C ILE A 123 6.65 2.80 -7.77
N ALA A 124 5.52 2.87 -7.07
CA ALA A 124 5.12 1.95 -6.01
C ALA A 124 3.73 1.35 -6.30
N GLN A 125 3.33 0.40 -5.47
CA GLN A 125 2.01 -0.23 -5.49
C GLN A 125 1.56 -0.52 -4.06
N LEU A 126 0.25 -0.44 -3.83
CA LEU A 126 -0.41 -0.89 -2.61
C LEU A 126 -0.96 -2.29 -2.83
N ILE A 127 -0.69 -3.20 -1.92
CA ILE A 127 -1.24 -4.57 -1.88
C ILE A 127 -2.20 -4.65 -0.68
N PRO A 128 -3.51 -4.50 -0.89
CA PRO A 128 -4.49 -4.50 0.19
C PRO A 128 -4.61 -5.88 0.86
N PHE A 129 -4.85 -5.89 2.16
CA PHE A 129 -5.11 -7.10 2.93
C PHE A 129 -6.02 -6.83 4.12
N GLN A 130 -6.73 -7.86 4.59
CA GLN A 130 -7.49 -7.80 5.83
C GLN A 130 -6.55 -8.01 7.01
N SER A 131 -6.44 -7.01 7.89
CA SER A 131 -5.71 -7.16 9.15
C SER A 131 -6.51 -8.04 10.12
N CYS A 132 -5.82 -8.98 10.78
CA CYS A 132 -6.38 -9.85 11.82
C CYS A 132 -5.91 -9.44 13.22
N VAL A 133 -5.36 -8.22 13.38
CA VAL A 133 -4.93 -7.69 14.67
C VAL A 133 -6.17 -7.35 15.51
N PRO A 134 -6.29 -7.82 16.77
CA PRO A 134 -7.41 -7.48 17.63
C PRO A 134 -7.48 -5.97 17.88
N GLN A 135 -8.68 -5.39 17.73
CA GLN A 135 -8.89 -3.99 18.09
C GLN A 135 -8.70 -3.81 19.60
N LYS A 136 -7.73 -2.98 19.98
CA LYS A 136 -7.67 -2.37 21.31
C LYS A 136 -8.55 -1.11 21.23
N GLY A 137 -9.41 -0.87 22.23
CA GLY A 137 -10.51 0.11 22.15
C GLY A 137 -10.15 1.54 21.67
N ASN A 138 -11.19 2.30 21.29
CA ASN A 138 -11.21 3.62 20.65
C ASN A 138 -9.94 4.49 20.82
N LEU A 139 -8.95 4.26 19.97
CA LEU A 139 -7.89 5.22 19.67
C LEU A 139 -7.91 5.38 18.16
N ASP A 140 -8.52 6.46 17.68
CA ASP A 140 -8.45 6.82 16.27
C ASP A 140 -7.00 7.19 15.95
N ARG A 141 -6.37 6.43 15.06
CA ARG A 141 -5.08 6.83 14.51
C ARG A 141 -5.30 8.08 13.66
N GLY A 142 -4.69 9.19 14.07
CA GLY A 142 -4.74 10.46 13.33
C GLY A 142 -3.84 10.47 12.08
N GLU A 143 -3.37 11.64 11.67
CA GLU A 143 -2.47 11.79 10.50
C GLU A 143 -1.00 11.35 10.78
N GLY A 144 -0.71 10.86 12.00
CA GLY A 144 0.62 10.40 12.42
C GLY A 144 1.09 9.14 11.68
N GLY A 145 2.17 9.27 10.92
CA GLY A 145 2.91 8.17 10.29
C GLY A 145 4.32 8.02 10.89
N PHE A 146 5.10 7.05 10.38
CA PHE A 146 6.54 6.90 10.69
C PHE A 146 6.91 6.71 12.17
N GLY A 147 6.24 5.81 12.89
CA GLY A 147 6.61 5.51 14.28
C GLY A 147 6.01 6.48 15.30
N SER A 148 4.99 7.27 14.94
CA SER A 148 4.24 8.15 15.84
C SER A 148 3.50 7.43 17.00
N THR A 149 3.60 6.11 17.10
CA THR A 149 3.09 5.31 18.23
C THR A 149 4.17 5.03 19.28
N GLU A 150 5.44 5.34 19.00
CA GLU A 150 6.57 5.18 19.91
C GLU A 150 6.91 6.52 20.60
N ASP A 151 5.98 7.04 21.40
CA ASP A 151 6.37 7.97 22.45
C ASP A 151 7.21 7.20 23.47
N LEU A 152 8.52 7.36 23.37
CA LEU A 152 9.49 6.96 24.37
C LEU A 152 8.97 7.42 25.75
N GLN A 153 8.58 6.46 26.59
CA GLN A 153 8.50 6.69 28.02
C GLN A 153 9.89 7.13 28.49
N LYS A 154 10.13 8.44 28.56
CA LYS A 154 11.09 9.01 29.50
C LYS A 154 10.51 8.79 30.89
N SER A 155 10.72 7.60 31.45
CA SER A 155 10.69 7.44 32.90
C SER A 155 11.99 7.99 33.46
N SER A 156 11.83 8.98 34.35
CA SER A 156 12.86 9.60 35.16
C SER A 156 13.62 8.61 36.05
#